data_AF-K0VLE7-F1
#
_entry.id   AF-K0VLE7-F1
#
_cell.length_a   1.000
_cell.length_b   1.000
_cell.length_c   1.000
_cell.angle_alpha   90.00
_cell.angle_beta   90.00
_cell.angle_gamma   90.00
#
_symmetry.space_group_name_H-M   'P 1'
#
loop_
_entity.id
_entity.type
_entity.pdbx_description
1 polymer ?
#
loop_
_entity_poly.entity_id
_entity_poly.type
_entity_poly.pdbx_seq_one_letter_code
_entity_poly.pdbx_strand_id
1 'polypeptide(L)'
;MSPLILKCVCFVCIYADGDYRPVGTAFFLGVTPEGYGPSDQWCAVVTALHVIAGIEKSGGQIFLRVNTKSGGVDYVEMPPERWVRPDHSGGIVDAAACFFSTESQEKTDFKFIGEKQAITAEGLRDLHVGVGNDVYLSGLFVNHAGTQRNEPIIRSGTFAAIPEEEVLTNHGRMRAYLIESRSIGGLSGSPVFVEPGLTYFTDDGQIHMRPPLTRAWHLLGIIQGHWDVPELFGPDTSLSAEAVNKGIAIVTPIDYALRLAHEAVLQAFAAWDAEHG
;
A
#
# COMPACT_ATOMS: atom_id res chain seq x y z
N MET A 1 4.01 -18.18 -4.60
CA MET A 1 3.71 -16.73 -4.61
C MET A 1 4.65 -16.00 -5.56
N SER A 2 4.18 -15.01 -6.32
CA SER A 2 4.98 -14.34 -7.36
C SER A 2 6.13 -13.52 -6.76
N PRO A 3 7.38 -13.61 -7.28
CA PRO A 3 8.48 -12.73 -6.87
C PRO A 3 8.16 -11.23 -7.04
N LEU A 4 7.17 -10.89 -7.86
CA LEU A 4 6.66 -9.54 -8.04
C LEU A 4 6.18 -8.93 -6.70
N ILE A 5 5.47 -9.70 -5.87
CA ILE A 5 4.86 -9.20 -4.63
C ILE A 5 5.93 -8.74 -3.63
N LEU A 6 7.07 -9.45 -3.54
CA LEU A 6 8.19 -9.05 -2.67
C LEU A 6 9.07 -7.95 -3.28
N LYS A 7 9.21 -7.92 -4.61
CA LYS A 7 10.04 -6.92 -5.30
C LYS A 7 9.31 -5.60 -5.59
N CYS A 8 8.00 -5.53 -5.31
CA CYS A 8 7.22 -4.31 -5.53
C CYS A 8 7.24 -3.33 -4.36
N VAL A 9 7.89 -3.66 -3.24
CA VAL A 9 7.87 -2.83 -2.04
C VAL A 9 9.24 -2.26 -1.71
N CYS A 10 9.23 -1.08 -1.09
CA CYS A 10 10.36 -0.43 -0.44
C CYS A 10 9.94 0.06 0.94
N PHE A 11 10.88 0.59 1.72
CA PHE A 11 10.57 1.07 3.08
C PHE A 11 10.62 2.59 3.14
N VAL A 12 9.60 3.17 3.75
CA VAL A 12 9.59 4.59 4.08
C VAL A 12 10.44 4.75 5.34
N CYS A 13 11.45 5.60 5.25
CA CYS A 13 12.37 5.93 6.32
C CYS A 13 12.19 7.38 6.74
N ILE A 14 12.24 7.60 8.05
CA ILE A 14 12.54 8.90 8.61
C ILE A 14 14.06 9.04 8.74
N TYR A 15 14.61 10.15 8.28
CA TYR A 15 15.96 10.58 8.64
C TYR A 15 15.87 11.64 9.75
N ALA A 16 16.42 11.30 10.91
CA ALA A 16 16.49 12.17 12.08
C ALA A 16 17.75 11.83 12.88
N ASP A 17 18.41 12.84 13.44
CA ASP A 17 19.61 12.69 14.28
C ASP A 17 20.75 11.89 13.62
N GLY A 18 20.90 11.99 12.30
CA GLY A 18 21.95 11.31 11.55
C GLY A 18 21.66 9.85 11.19
N ASP A 19 20.47 9.33 11.48
CA ASP A 19 20.11 7.92 11.33
C ASP A 19 18.85 7.74 10.46
N TYR A 20 18.84 6.68 9.65
CA TYR A 20 17.70 6.31 8.80
C TYR A 20 16.92 5.19 9.48
N ARG A 21 15.67 5.48 9.87
CA ARG A 21 14.81 4.51 10.55
C ARG A 21 13.61 4.15 9.68
N PRO A 22 13.46 2.87 9.27
CA PRO A 22 12.25 2.39 8.61
C PRO A 22 11.04 2.55 9.53
N VAL A 23 10.00 3.23 9.05
CA VAL A 23 8.77 3.53 9.81
C VAL A 23 7.49 3.07 9.11
N GLY A 24 7.58 2.74 7.81
CA GLY A 24 6.44 2.25 7.04
C GLY A 24 6.88 1.54 5.77
N THR A 25 5.89 1.11 5.00
CA THR A 25 6.07 0.46 3.71
C THR A 25 5.56 1.37 2.61
N ALA A 26 6.21 1.31 1.44
CA ALA A 26 5.68 1.86 0.21
C ALA A 26 5.79 0.82 -0.90
N PHE A 27 5.07 1.01 -2.00
CA PHE A 27 5.15 0.13 -3.16
C PHE A 27 5.14 0.88 -4.47
N PHE A 28 5.73 0.25 -5.48
CA PHE A 28 5.84 0.78 -6.83
C PHE A 28 4.61 0.39 -7.64
N LEU A 29 3.95 1.39 -8.21
CA LEU A 29 2.76 1.26 -9.03
C LEU A 29 3.03 1.85 -10.42
N GLY A 30 2.87 1.02 -11.45
CA GLY A 30 2.99 1.43 -12.85
C GLY A 30 1.65 1.92 -13.36
N VAL A 31 1.58 3.19 -13.74
CA VAL A 31 0.39 3.82 -14.32
C VAL A 31 0.68 4.32 -15.73
N THR A 32 -0.30 4.28 -16.61
CA THR A 32 -0.16 4.80 -17.98
C THR A 32 -0.76 6.21 -18.04
N PRO A 33 0.00 7.25 -18.44
CA PRO A 33 -0.55 8.57 -18.67
C PRO A 33 -1.64 8.54 -19.76
N GLU A 34 -2.61 9.45 -19.67
CA GLU A 34 -3.66 9.55 -20.69
C GLU A 34 -3.06 9.85 -22.07
N GLY A 35 -3.54 9.16 -23.11
CA GLY A 35 -3.04 9.30 -24.49
C GLY A 35 -1.85 8.40 -24.85
N TYR A 36 -1.29 7.65 -23.89
CA TYR A 36 -0.17 6.74 -24.11
C TYR A 36 -0.58 5.26 -24.17
N GLY A 37 0.30 4.43 -24.73
CA GLY A 37 0.08 3.00 -24.85
C GLY A 37 0.34 2.25 -23.54
N PRO A 38 -0.19 1.03 -23.37
CA PRO A 38 0.08 0.20 -22.19
C PRO A 38 1.57 -0.15 -21.98
N SER A 39 2.44 0.08 -22.98
CA SER A 39 3.89 -0.08 -22.89
C SER A 39 4.59 1.09 -22.19
N ASP A 40 3.93 2.24 -22.08
CA ASP A 40 4.52 3.49 -21.61
C ASP A 40 4.08 3.74 -20.15
N GLN A 41 4.36 2.76 -19.28
CA GLN A 41 4.02 2.87 -17.86
C GLN A 41 5.07 3.69 -17.12
N TRP A 42 4.59 4.65 -16.34
CA TRP A 42 5.38 5.50 -15.46
C TRP A 42 5.23 5.01 -14.02
N CYS A 43 6.32 5.08 -13.26
CA CYS A 43 6.36 4.54 -11.91
C CYS A 43 6.00 5.62 -10.89
N ALA A 44 4.93 5.38 -10.13
CA ALA A 44 4.65 6.07 -8.89
C ALA A 44 5.05 5.20 -7.70
N VAL A 45 5.48 5.82 -6.60
CA VAL A 45 5.55 5.20 -5.28
C VAL A 45 4.30 5.58 -4.51
N VAL A 46 3.69 4.60 -3.86
CA VAL A 46 2.45 4.75 -3.10
C VAL A 46 2.65 4.28 -1.67
N THR A 47 2.13 5.02 -0.69
CA THR A 47 2.17 4.67 0.73
C THR A 47 0.93 5.22 1.47
N ALA A 48 0.86 5.00 2.77
CA ALA A 48 -0.17 5.57 3.64
C ALA A 48 0.12 7.04 3.96
N LEU A 49 -0.90 7.91 3.86
CA LEU A 49 -0.74 9.35 4.06
C LEU A 49 -0.27 9.69 5.47
N HIS A 50 -0.80 9.00 6.49
CA HIS A 50 -0.41 9.25 7.87
C HIS A 50 1.07 8.93 8.16
N VAL A 51 1.73 8.05 7.38
CA VAL A 51 3.17 7.78 7.51
C VAL A 51 3.96 9.04 7.12
N ILE A 52 3.62 9.62 5.96
CA ILE A 52 4.22 10.85 5.45
C ILE A 52 3.96 12.02 6.41
N ALA A 53 2.69 12.22 6.80
CA ALA A 53 2.30 13.28 7.72
C ALA A 53 2.95 13.13 9.11
N GLY A 54 3.16 11.89 9.58
CA GLY A 54 3.83 11.60 10.84
C GLY A 54 5.29 12.02 10.84
N ILE A 55 6.01 11.73 9.74
CA ILE A 55 7.41 12.14 9.56
C ILE A 55 7.51 13.68 9.53
N GLU A 56 6.68 14.34 8.74
CA GLU A 56 6.64 15.80 8.65
C GLU A 56 6.38 16.48 9.99
N LYS A 57 5.38 15.98 10.74
CA LYS A 57 5.04 16.51 12.05
C LYS A 57 6.20 16.38 13.05
N SER A 58 7.05 15.37 12.90
CA SER A 58 8.25 15.21 13.72
C SER A 58 9.44 16.08 13.30
N GLY A 59 9.34 16.79 12.17
CA GLY A 59 10.43 17.57 11.59
C GLY A 59 11.51 16.72 10.90
N GLY A 60 11.23 15.44 10.65
CA GLY A 60 12.14 14.53 9.96
C GLY A 60 12.06 14.66 8.44
N GLN A 61 13.09 14.17 7.77
CA GLN A 61 13.11 14.07 6.30
C GLN A 61 12.62 12.69 5.85
N ILE A 62 11.91 12.65 4.73
CA ILE A 62 11.32 11.43 4.18
C ILE A 62 12.29 10.83 3.16
N PHE A 63 12.63 9.56 3.36
CA PHE A 63 13.43 8.79 2.43
C PHE A 63 12.75 7.47 2.08
N LEU A 64 13.06 6.93 0.90
CA LEU A 64 12.77 5.55 0.56
C LEU A 64 14.06 4.75 0.62
N ARG A 65 14.12 3.76 1.50
CA ARG A 65 15.16 2.75 1.46
C ARG A 65 14.82 1.75 0.36
N VAL A 66 15.69 1.61 -0.63
CA VAL A 66 15.48 0.77 -1.81
C VAL A 66 16.64 -0.20 -2.01
N ASN A 67 16.39 -1.34 -2.65
CA ASN A 67 17.46 -2.25 -3.09
C ASN A 67 18.09 -1.71 -4.36
N THR A 68 19.42 -1.79 -4.48
CA THR A 68 20.13 -1.34 -5.69
C THR A 68 20.40 -2.50 -6.65
N LYS A 69 20.52 -2.20 -7.96
CA LYS A 69 20.92 -3.20 -8.97
C LYS A 69 22.36 -3.70 -8.78
N SER A 70 23.23 -2.88 -8.18
CA SER A 70 24.60 -3.25 -7.82
C SER A 70 24.71 -4.09 -6.55
N GLY A 71 23.59 -4.30 -5.85
CA GLY A 71 23.56 -4.93 -4.52
C GLY A 71 23.75 -3.90 -3.40
N GLY A 72 23.12 -4.16 -2.26
CA GLY A 72 23.06 -3.21 -1.16
C GLY A 72 21.72 -2.47 -1.10
N VAL A 73 21.70 -1.37 -0.34
CA VAL A 73 20.58 -0.45 -0.24
C VAL A 73 21.02 0.98 -0.54
N ASP A 74 20.08 1.78 -1.02
CA ASP A 74 20.21 3.23 -1.19
C ASP A 74 19.02 3.94 -0.53
N TYR A 75 19.20 5.23 -0.22
CA TYR A 75 18.18 6.07 0.39
C TYR A 75 17.83 7.21 -0.56
N VAL A 76 16.67 7.11 -1.19
CA VAL A 76 16.18 8.14 -2.12
C VAL A 76 15.38 9.17 -1.34
N GLU A 77 15.81 10.43 -1.36
CA GLU A 77 15.07 11.54 -0.72
C GLU A 77 13.75 11.80 -1.44
N MET A 78 12.66 11.89 -0.68
CA MET A 78 11.30 12.13 -1.18
C MET A 78 10.65 13.31 -0.45
N PRO A 79 11.00 14.55 -0.81
CA PRO A 79 10.52 15.74 -0.10
C PRO A 79 8.99 15.79 0.02
N PRO A 80 8.43 16.29 1.15
CA PRO A 80 7.00 16.46 1.40
C PRO A 80 6.19 17.00 0.22
N GLU A 81 6.75 17.96 -0.50
CA GLU A 81 6.11 18.72 -1.59
C GLU A 81 5.92 17.88 -2.85
N ARG A 82 6.65 16.76 -2.99
CA ARG A 82 6.49 15.83 -4.12
C ARG A 82 5.35 14.84 -3.93
N TRP A 83 4.82 14.71 -2.72
CA TRP A 83 3.72 13.80 -2.42
C TRP A 83 2.39 14.44 -2.81
N VAL A 84 1.73 13.86 -3.79
CA VAL A 84 0.31 14.10 -4.08
C VAL A 84 -0.53 13.50 -2.95
N ARG A 85 -1.43 14.32 -2.41
CA ARG A 85 -2.28 14.01 -1.26
C ARG A 85 -3.75 14.24 -1.64
N PRO A 86 -4.68 13.48 -1.06
CA PRO A 86 -6.10 13.72 -1.26
C PRO A 86 -6.51 15.10 -0.75
N ASP A 87 -7.43 15.76 -1.48
CA ASP A 87 -8.05 17.04 -1.09
C ASP A 87 -9.14 16.88 0.00
N HIS A 88 -9.47 15.61 0.34
CA HIS A 88 -10.52 15.20 1.26
C HIS A 88 -11.94 15.69 0.92
N SER A 89 -12.18 16.21 -0.29
CA SER A 89 -13.48 16.74 -0.71
C SER A 89 -14.56 15.65 -0.79
N GLY A 90 -14.15 14.41 -1.06
CA GLY A 90 -15.01 13.23 -1.13
C GLY A 90 -14.90 12.29 0.08
N GLY A 91 -14.37 12.77 1.22
CA GLY A 91 -14.15 11.98 2.42
C GLY A 91 -12.67 11.69 2.69
N ILE A 92 -12.40 11.01 3.81
CA ILE A 92 -11.04 10.74 4.26
C ILE A 92 -10.44 9.60 3.45
N VAL A 93 -9.21 9.82 2.97
CA VAL A 93 -8.43 8.85 2.19
C VAL A 93 -7.06 8.83 2.82
N ASP A 94 -6.62 7.65 3.26
CA ASP A 94 -5.27 7.47 3.81
C ASP A 94 -4.36 6.81 2.77
N ALA A 95 -3.96 7.63 1.80
CA ALA A 95 -3.02 7.24 0.76
C ALA A 95 -2.27 8.50 0.27
N ALA A 96 -1.02 8.34 -0.10
CA ALA A 96 -0.22 9.36 -0.76
C ALA A 96 0.58 8.71 -1.90
N ALA A 97 0.81 9.47 -2.96
CA ALA A 97 1.59 9.01 -4.10
C ALA A 97 2.63 10.05 -4.51
N CYS A 98 3.76 9.59 -5.03
CA CYS A 98 4.81 10.44 -5.57
C CYS A 98 5.37 9.80 -6.84
N PHE A 99 5.73 10.60 -7.83
CA PHE A 99 6.46 10.08 -8.99
C PHE A 99 7.84 9.55 -8.56
N PHE A 100 8.22 8.39 -9.05
CA PHE A 100 9.56 7.82 -8.85
C PHE A 100 10.42 8.15 -10.07
N SER A 101 11.41 9.01 -9.90
CA SER A 101 12.17 9.54 -11.05
C SER A 101 12.88 8.44 -11.85
N THR A 102 13.01 8.66 -13.16
CA THR A 102 13.74 7.74 -14.05
C THR A 102 15.17 7.48 -13.56
N GLU A 103 15.85 8.51 -13.06
CA GLU A 103 17.19 8.38 -12.49
C GLU A 103 17.22 7.41 -11.28
N SER A 104 16.25 7.52 -10.37
CA SER A 104 16.15 6.59 -9.24
C SER A 104 15.79 5.18 -9.71
N GLN A 105 14.94 5.03 -10.72
CA GLN A 105 14.58 3.74 -11.31
C GLN A 105 15.77 3.03 -11.96
N GLU A 106 16.67 3.77 -12.61
CA GLU A 106 17.85 3.20 -13.27
C GLU A 106 18.79 2.49 -12.28
N LYS A 107 18.86 2.97 -11.05
CA LYS A 107 19.74 2.44 -9.98
C LYS A 107 19.07 1.37 -9.11
N THR A 108 17.74 1.30 -9.11
CA THR A 108 16.95 0.48 -8.17
C THR A 108 16.63 -0.92 -8.74
N ASP A 109 16.84 -1.98 -7.95
CA ASP A 109 16.31 -3.34 -8.24
C ASP A 109 14.89 -3.48 -7.67
N PHE A 110 13.90 -3.15 -8.49
CA PHE A 110 12.49 -3.23 -8.13
C PHE A 110 11.66 -3.83 -9.27
N LYS A 111 10.40 -4.12 -8.94
CA LYS A 111 9.32 -4.33 -9.91
C LYS A 111 8.16 -3.42 -9.51
N PHE A 112 7.24 -3.12 -10.41
CA PHE A 112 6.01 -2.41 -10.06
C PHE A 112 4.79 -3.27 -10.33
N ILE A 113 3.70 -2.98 -9.61
CA ILE A 113 2.38 -3.53 -9.91
C ILE A 113 1.75 -2.65 -11.00
N GLY A 114 1.31 -3.23 -12.11
CA GLY A 114 0.61 -2.46 -13.13
C GLY A 114 -0.82 -2.14 -12.71
N GLU A 115 -1.35 -0.98 -13.09
CA GLU A 115 -2.73 -0.56 -12.82
C GLU A 115 -3.80 -1.62 -13.19
N LYS A 116 -3.59 -2.40 -14.26
CA LYS A 116 -4.49 -3.50 -14.69
C LYS A 116 -4.54 -4.70 -13.73
N GLN A 117 -3.71 -4.69 -12.69
CA GLN A 117 -3.71 -5.68 -11.63
C GLN A 117 -4.52 -5.22 -10.43
N ALA A 118 -4.91 -3.95 -10.37
CA ALA A 118 -5.87 -3.46 -9.39
C ALA A 118 -7.26 -4.08 -9.61
N ILE A 119 -8.04 -4.19 -8.54
CA ILE A 119 -9.43 -4.62 -8.60
C ILE A 119 -10.32 -3.50 -8.06
N THR A 120 -11.27 -3.08 -8.89
CA THR A 120 -12.30 -2.11 -8.52
C THR A 120 -13.41 -2.80 -7.73
N ALA A 121 -14.29 -2.02 -7.11
CA ALA A 121 -15.50 -2.57 -6.47
C ALA A 121 -16.40 -3.35 -7.46
N GLU A 122 -16.39 -2.97 -8.74
CA GLU A 122 -17.08 -3.72 -9.80
C GLU A 122 -16.37 -5.04 -10.10
N GLY A 123 -15.03 -5.01 -10.25
CA GLY A 123 -14.24 -6.21 -10.47
C GLY A 123 -14.38 -7.23 -9.33
N LEU A 124 -14.53 -6.78 -8.08
CA LEU A 124 -14.85 -7.66 -6.94
C LEU A 124 -16.14 -8.45 -7.18
N ARG A 125 -17.21 -7.77 -7.65
CA ARG A 125 -18.50 -8.42 -7.93
C ARG A 125 -18.39 -9.37 -9.11
N ASP A 126 -17.85 -8.90 -10.23
CA ASP A 126 -17.77 -9.68 -11.48
C ASP A 126 -16.93 -10.94 -11.28
N LEU A 127 -15.82 -10.80 -10.57
CA LEU A 127 -14.94 -11.90 -10.23
C LEU A 127 -15.38 -12.64 -8.98
N HIS A 128 -16.54 -12.39 -8.39
CA HIS A 128 -16.99 -13.07 -7.17
C HIS A 128 -15.88 -13.16 -6.11
N VAL A 129 -15.18 -12.05 -5.90
CA VAL A 129 -14.13 -11.87 -4.90
C VAL A 129 -14.70 -11.03 -3.77
N GLY A 130 -14.63 -11.53 -2.55
CA GLY A 130 -15.15 -10.85 -1.39
C GLY A 130 -14.78 -11.56 -0.10
N VAL A 131 -15.69 -11.51 0.87
CA VAL A 131 -15.47 -12.06 2.20
C VAL A 131 -15.11 -13.55 2.12
N GLY A 132 -14.07 -13.95 2.85
CA GLY A 132 -13.57 -15.32 2.88
C GLY A 132 -12.45 -15.61 1.88
N ASN A 133 -12.19 -14.74 0.90
CA ASN A 133 -11.02 -14.90 0.02
C ASN A 133 -9.71 -14.62 0.77
N ASP A 134 -8.66 -15.36 0.41
CA ASP A 134 -7.33 -15.14 0.97
C ASP A 134 -6.75 -13.80 0.54
N VAL A 135 -6.08 -13.13 1.47
CA VAL A 135 -5.33 -11.91 1.21
C VAL A 135 -3.88 -12.06 1.64
N TYR A 136 -3.00 -11.31 0.97
CA TYR A 136 -1.57 -11.26 1.26
C TYR A 136 -1.07 -9.83 1.28
N LEU A 137 -0.15 -9.55 2.19
CA LEU A 137 0.49 -8.25 2.35
C LEU A 137 1.99 -8.42 2.29
N SER A 138 2.67 -7.54 1.59
CA SER A 138 4.13 -7.49 1.52
C SER A 138 4.61 -6.20 2.14
N GLY A 139 5.57 -6.24 3.07
CA GLY A 139 6.11 -5.01 3.62
C GLY A 139 7.06 -5.19 4.78
N LEU A 140 7.36 -4.07 5.42
CA LEU A 140 8.29 -3.95 6.53
C LEU A 140 7.80 -4.77 7.73
N PHE A 141 8.74 -5.49 8.33
CA PHE A 141 8.68 -5.89 9.72
C PHE A 141 9.69 -5.05 10.47
N VAL A 142 9.23 -4.18 11.38
CA VAL A 142 10.07 -3.17 12.04
C VAL A 142 11.31 -3.75 12.73
N ASN A 143 11.21 -4.99 13.24
CA ASN A 143 12.33 -5.66 13.90
C ASN A 143 13.29 -6.36 12.93
N HIS A 144 12.99 -6.36 11.63
CA HIS A 144 13.77 -7.04 10.61
C HIS A 144 13.58 -6.40 9.22
N ALA A 145 14.11 -5.20 9.04
CA ALA A 145 14.20 -4.56 7.71
C ALA A 145 15.31 -5.17 6.82
N GLY A 146 16.20 -5.98 7.40
CA GLY A 146 17.45 -6.43 6.77
C GLY A 146 18.54 -5.36 6.83
N THR A 147 19.81 -5.76 6.83
CA THR A 147 20.97 -4.84 6.94
C THR A 147 21.56 -4.51 5.56
N GLN A 148 21.76 -5.53 4.73
CA GLN A 148 22.38 -5.40 3.40
C GLN A 148 21.36 -5.20 2.27
N ARG A 149 20.09 -5.44 2.55
CA ARG A 149 18.98 -5.33 1.60
C ARG A 149 17.69 -5.15 2.37
N ASN A 150 16.65 -4.65 1.70
CA ASN A 150 15.29 -4.76 2.18
C ASN A 150 14.85 -6.22 2.17
N GLU A 151 14.40 -6.70 3.33
CA GLU A 151 13.83 -8.04 3.52
C GLU A 151 12.36 -7.92 3.92
N PRO A 152 11.46 -7.58 2.97
CA PRO A 152 10.04 -7.53 3.25
C PRO A 152 9.51 -8.93 3.58
N ILE A 153 8.56 -8.99 4.49
CA ILE A 153 7.87 -10.24 4.82
C ILE A 153 6.50 -10.29 4.18
N ILE A 154 6.03 -11.52 3.91
CA ILE A 154 4.63 -11.76 3.54
C ILE A 154 3.84 -12.07 4.80
N ARG A 155 2.70 -11.39 4.96
CA ARG A 155 1.65 -11.79 5.88
C ARG A 155 0.45 -12.25 5.07
N SER A 156 -0.19 -13.31 5.52
CA SER A 156 -1.45 -13.80 4.96
C SER A 156 -2.60 -13.51 5.91
N GLY A 157 -3.80 -13.53 5.37
CA GLY A 157 -5.03 -13.26 6.10
C GLY A 157 -6.24 -13.55 5.23
N THR A 158 -7.40 -13.06 5.65
CA THR A 158 -8.66 -13.26 4.92
C THR A 158 -9.37 -11.94 4.72
N PHE A 159 -10.02 -11.75 3.58
CA PHE A 159 -10.91 -10.62 3.35
C PHE A 159 -12.11 -10.74 4.31
N ALA A 160 -12.20 -9.84 5.28
CA ALA A 160 -13.13 -9.98 6.41
C ALA A 160 -14.47 -9.28 6.17
N ALA A 161 -14.46 -8.09 5.56
CA ALA A 161 -15.70 -7.37 5.27
C ALA A 161 -15.55 -6.37 4.11
N ILE A 162 -16.66 -6.15 3.42
CA ILE A 162 -16.88 -5.02 2.50
C ILE A 162 -17.99 -4.15 3.12
N PRO A 163 -17.64 -3.19 3.99
CA PRO A 163 -18.61 -2.29 4.61
C PRO A 163 -19.37 -1.44 3.59
N GLU A 164 -20.68 -1.33 3.76
CA GLU A 164 -21.51 -0.38 3.01
C GLU A 164 -21.40 1.05 3.57
N GLU A 165 -21.21 1.15 4.89
CA GLU A 165 -20.98 2.41 5.61
C GLU A 165 -19.49 2.70 5.78
N GLU A 166 -19.17 3.97 6.05
CA GLU A 166 -17.81 4.37 6.37
C GLU A 166 -17.33 3.77 7.70
N VAL A 167 -16.11 3.27 7.66
CA VAL A 167 -15.40 2.70 8.80
C VAL A 167 -14.79 3.82 9.64
N LEU A 168 -15.03 3.81 10.95
CA LEU A 168 -14.39 4.73 11.89
C LEU A 168 -12.94 4.30 12.16
N THR A 169 -12.01 5.19 11.86
CA THR A 169 -10.56 5.01 12.07
C THR A 169 -10.01 6.10 13.00
N ASN A 170 -8.74 5.98 13.40
CA ASN A 170 -8.04 7.04 14.15
C ASN A 170 -7.86 8.34 13.35
N HIS A 171 -8.05 8.28 12.04
CA HIS A 171 -7.99 9.42 11.14
C HIS A 171 -9.38 9.94 10.74
N GLY A 172 -10.45 9.37 11.32
CA GLY A 172 -11.84 9.70 11.02
C GLY A 172 -12.56 8.62 10.21
N ARG A 173 -13.75 8.96 9.70
CA ARG A 173 -14.57 8.02 8.93
C ARG A 173 -14.10 7.97 7.48
N MET A 174 -13.93 6.77 6.95
CA MET A 174 -13.52 6.55 5.56
C MET A 174 -14.16 5.31 4.96
N ARG A 175 -14.26 5.29 3.63
CA ARG A 175 -14.57 4.07 2.88
C ARG A 175 -13.35 3.16 2.88
N ALA A 176 -13.50 1.96 3.42
CA ALA A 176 -12.42 1.00 3.55
C ALA A 176 -12.91 -0.44 3.48
N TYR A 177 -12.03 -1.33 3.06
CA TYR A 177 -12.19 -2.77 3.22
C TYR A 177 -11.61 -3.22 4.56
N LEU A 178 -12.13 -4.30 5.12
CA LEU A 178 -11.59 -4.92 6.33
C LEU A 178 -10.98 -6.27 5.99
N ILE A 179 -9.80 -6.54 6.54
CA ILE A 179 -9.16 -7.85 6.44
C ILE A 179 -8.83 -8.38 7.83
N GLU A 180 -8.91 -9.69 7.99
CA GLU A 180 -8.29 -10.35 9.13
C GLU A 180 -6.81 -10.53 8.83
N SER A 181 -5.94 -9.99 9.69
CA SER A 181 -4.50 -10.25 9.63
C SER A 181 -3.84 -9.95 10.97
N ARG A 182 -2.84 -10.76 11.32
CA ARG A 182 -1.95 -10.48 12.46
C ARG A 182 -1.01 -9.34 12.08
N SER A 183 -1.46 -8.11 12.31
CA SER A 183 -0.72 -6.89 12.02
C SER A 183 0.07 -6.42 13.25
N ILE A 184 1.38 -6.38 13.14
CA ILE A 184 2.25 -5.81 14.18
C ILE A 184 3.22 -4.91 13.43
N GLY A 185 3.16 -3.60 13.67
CA GLY A 185 4.15 -2.56 13.33
C GLY A 185 4.78 -2.57 11.92
N GLY A 186 4.77 -1.42 11.24
CA GLY A 186 5.51 -1.19 9.98
C GLY A 186 4.79 -1.59 8.70
N LEU A 187 3.59 -2.17 8.79
CA LEU A 187 2.79 -2.50 7.62
C LEU A 187 2.14 -1.29 6.96
N SER A 188 1.96 -0.17 7.65
CA SER A 188 1.30 1.01 7.08
C SER A 188 1.89 1.39 5.73
N GLY A 189 1.04 1.44 4.71
CA GLY A 189 1.42 1.68 3.32
C GLY A 189 1.73 0.43 2.48
N SER A 190 1.71 -0.77 3.06
CA SER A 190 1.89 -2.02 2.31
C SER A 190 0.75 -2.28 1.32
N PRO A 191 1.05 -2.82 0.13
CA PRO A 191 0.02 -3.29 -0.80
C PRO A 191 -0.67 -4.53 -0.23
N VAL A 192 -1.99 -4.58 -0.39
CA VAL A 192 -2.83 -5.73 -0.06
C VAL A 192 -3.27 -6.39 -1.36
N PHE A 193 -2.99 -7.68 -1.48
CA PHE A 193 -3.41 -8.50 -2.61
C PHE A 193 -4.53 -9.45 -2.17
N VAL A 194 -5.50 -9.70 -3.05
CA VAL A 194 -6.56 -10.69 -2.85
C VAL A 194 -6.46 -11.79 -3.90
N GLU A 195 -6.61 -13.03 -3.48
CA GLU A 195 -6.62 -14.21 -4.34
C GLU A 195 -8.06 -14.68 -4.60
N PRO A 196 -8.53 -14.65 -5.87
CA PRO A 196 -9.88 -15.11 -6.20
C PRO A 196 -10.13 -16.59 -5.93
N GLY A 197 -9.08 -17.42 -5.79
CA GLY A 197 -9.16 -18.86 -5.68
C GLY A 197 -9.49 -19.56 -7.01
N LEU A 198 -9.67 -20.88 -6.99
CA LEU A 198 -10.06 -21.67 -8.19
C LEU A 198 -11.59 -21.80 -8.34
N THR A 199 -12.32 -21.54 -7.27
CA THR A 199 -13.77 -21.68 -7.19
C THR A 199 -14.40 -20.44 -6.56
N TYR A 200 -15.69 -20.24 -6.82
CA TYR A 200 -16.50 -19.23 -6.13
C TYR A 200 -17.89 -19.80 -5.81
N PHE A 201 -18.56 -19.17 -4.85
CA PHE A 201 -19.93 -19.50 -4.49
C PHE A 201 -20.89 -18.53 -5.18
N THR A 202 -21.99 -19.06 -5.71
CA THR A 202 -23.13 -18.27 -6.20
C THR A 202 -24.11 -17.99 -5.06
N ASP A 203 -25.03 -17.04 -5.27
CA ASP A 203 -26.01 -16.63 -4.24
C ASP A 203 -26.94 -17.77 -3.80
N ASP A 204 -27.16 -18.77 -4.65
CA ASP A 204 -27.91 -20.00 -4.32
C ASP A 204 -27.05 -21.10 -3.66
N GLY A 205 -25.79 -20.78 -3.32
CA GLY A 205 -24.88 -21.64 -2.57
C GLY A 205 -24.15 -22.69 -3.40
N GLN A 206 -24.22 -22.63 -4.74
CA GLN A 206 -23.50 -23.56 -5.60
C GLN A 206 -22.03 -23.17 -5.75
N ILE A 207 -21.16 -24.17 -5.90
CA ILE A 207 -19.73 -23.96 -6.16
C ILE A 207 -19.48 -24.01 -7.66
N HIS A 208 -18.92 -22.94 -8.20
CA HIS A 208 -18.54 -22.83 -9.60
C HIS A 208 -17.02 -22.80 -9.73
N MET A 209 -16.49 -23.49 -10.74
CA MET A 209 -15.08 -23.40 -11.11
C MET A 209 -14.85 -22.12 -11.93
N ARG A 210 -13.78 -21.40 -11.62
CA ARG A 210 -13.37 -20.23 -12.40
C ARG A 210 -12.80 -20.62 -13.76
N PRO A 211 -12.93 -19.76 -14.79
CA PRO A 211 -12.32 -20.02 -16.09
C PRO A 211 -10.81 -20.28 -15.99
N PRO A 212 -10.25 -21.14 -16.87
CA PRO A 212 -8.81 -21.26 -17.01
C PRO A 212 -8.14 -19.90 -17.25
N LEU A 213 -6.93 -19.72 -16.72
CA LEU A 213 -6.14 -18.48 -16.82
C LEU A 213 -6.73 -17.26 -16.11
N THR A 214 -7.68 -17.44 -15.19
CA THR A 214 -8.07 -16.39 -14.24
C THR A 214 -6.82 -15.88 -13.50
N ARG A 215 -6.70 -14.56 -13.37
CA ARG A 215 -5.55 -13.94 -12.70
C ARG A 215 -5.46 -14.46 -11.24
N ALA A 216 -4.27 -14.90 -10.85
CA ALA A 216 -4.05 -15.51 -9.54
C ALA A 216 -4.26 -14.56 -8.35
N TRP A 217 -4.11 -13.25 -8.56
CA TRP A 217 -4.28 -12.25 -7.51
C TRP A 217 -4.54 -10.87 -8.11
N HIS A 218 -5.17 -10.00 -7.32
CA HIS A 218 -5.38 -8.60 -7.64
C HIS A 218 -4.90 -7.70 -6.50
N LEU A 219 -4.44 -6.50 -6.82
CA LEU A 219 -4.14 -5.45 -5.84
C LEU A 219 -5.46 -4.86 -5.35
N LEU A 220 -5.80 -5.14 -4.09
CA LEU A 220 -7.04 -4.74 -3.43
C LEU A 220 -6.96 -3.31 -2.88
N GLY A 221 -5.79 -2.93 -2.35
CA GLY A 221 -5.65 -1.65 -1.67
C GLY A 221 -4.35 -1.50 -0.90
N ILE A 222 -4.37 -0.56 0.04
CA ILE A 222 -3.24 -0.18 0.89
C ILE A 222 -3.63 -0.39 2.33
N ILE A 223 -2.83 -1.10 3.10
CA ILE A 223 -3.10 -1.23 4.53
C ILE A 223 -2.76 0.07 5.26
N GLN A 224 -3.69 0.55 6.07
CA GLN A 224 -3.48 1.69 6.96
C GLN A 224 -2.77 1.26 8.24
N GLY A 225 -3.22 0.16 8.83
CA GLY A 225 -2.75 -0.32 10.13
C GLY A 225 -3.81 -1.16 10.83
N HIS A 226 -3.64 -1.37 12.13
CA HIS A 226 -4.66 -1.98 13.00
C HIS A 226 -5.33 -0.92 13.87
N TRP A 227 -6.53 -1.24 14.39
CA TRP A 227 -7.09 -0.46 15.48
C TRP A 227 -6.25 -0.62 16.74
N ASP A 228 -5.78 0.49 17.28
CA ASP A 228 -5.34 0.58 18.67
C ASP A 228 -6.57 0.84 19.54
N VAL A 229 -6.70 0.11 20.65
CA VAL A 229 -7.73 0.42 21.65
C VAL A 229 -7.24 1.64 22.44
N PRO A 230 -7.96 2.77 22.47
CA PRO A 230 -7.69 3.80 23.45
C PRO A 230 -7.88 3.19 24.84
N GLU A 231 -7.01 3.48 25.79
CA GLU A 231 -7.18 3.12 27.21
C GLU A 231 -8.54 3.62 27.74
N LEU A 232 -9.59 2.81 27.57
CA LEU A 232 -10.96 3.13 27.98
C LEU A 232 -11.40 2.35 29.22
N PHE A 233 -10.49 1.63 29.86
CA PHE A 233 -10.73 0.93 31.11
C PHE A 233 -9.64 1.28 32.11
N GLY A 234 -10.07 1.78 33.28
CA GLY A 234 -9.24 2.38 34.31
C GLY A 234 -8.16 1.47 34.92
N PRO A 235 -7.41 1.99 35.91
CA PRO A 235 -6.14 1.44 36.36
C PRO A 235 -6.37 0.22 37.27
N ASP A 236 -6.75 -0.92 36.72
CA ASP A 236 -6.75 -2.19 37.47
C ASP A 236 -6.83 -3.47 36.60
N THR A 237 -6.08 -3.52 35.50
CA THR A 237 -5.69 -4.82 34.94
C THR A 237 -4.20 -4.81 34.60
N SER A 238 -3.48 -5.79 35.13
CA SER A 238 -2.06 -6.06 34.91
C SER A 238 -1.75 -6.57 33.49
N LEU A 239 -2.38 -5.97 32.49
CA LEU A 239 -2.17 -6.18 31.05
C LEU A 239 -1.65 -4.86 30.47
N SER A 240 -0.50 -4.43 30.97
CA SER A 240 0.17 -3.23 30.49
C SER A 240 0.82 -3.48 29.12
N ALA A 241 0.47 -2.64 28.15
CA ALA A 241 1.34 -2.12 27.10
C ALA A 241 1.76 -3.03 25.93
N GLU A 242 0.91 -3.93 25.48
CA GLU A 242 0.90 -4.32 24.05
C GLU A 242 -0.45 -3.92 23.48
N ALA A 243 -0.46 -3.05 22.47
CA ALA A 243 -1.65 -2.73 21.70
C ALA A 243 -2.23 -4.05 21.18
N VAL A 244 -3.31 -4.52 21.82
CA VAL A 244 -3.93 -5.80 21.46
C VAL A 244 -4.55 -5.62 20.08
N ASN A 245 -3.85 -6.11 19.06
CA ASN A 245 -4.40 -6.16 17.72
C ASN A 245 -5.69 -7.00 17.76
N LYS A 246 -6.82 -6.39 17.38
CA LYS A 246 -8.15 -7.03 17.32
C LYS A 246 -8.29 -8.10 16.23
N GLY A 247 -7.20 -8.46 15.55
CA GLY A 247 -7.16 -9.34 14.39
C GLY A 247 -7.58 -8.68 13.09
N ILE A 248 -8.10 -7.44 13.09
CA ILE A 248 -8.64 -6.77 11.91
C ILE A 248 -7.81 -5.54 11.54
N ALA A 249 -7.49 -5.43 10.25
CA ALA A 249 -6.81 -4.29 9.66
C ALA A 249 -7.71 -3.56 8.64
N ILE A 250 -7.47 -2.26 8.50
CA ILE A 250 -8.19 -1.36 7.59
C ILE A 250 -7.39 -1.24 6.29
N VAL A 251 -8.08 -1.37 5.17
CA VAL A 251 -7.49 -1.28 3.83
C VAL A 251 -8.16 -0.18 3.03
N THR A 252 -7.40 0.84 2.66
CA THR A 252 -7.81 1.88 1.71
C THR A 252 -7.96 1.25 0.32
N PRO A 253 -9.14 1.30 -0.33
CA PRO A 253 -9.35 0.71 -1.66
C PRO A 253 -8.38 1.29 -2.69
N ILE A 254 -7.89 0.43 -3.58
CA ILE A 254 -6.83 0.80 -4.53
C ILE A 254 -7.23 1.95 -5.48
N ASP A 255 -8.52 2.10 -5.78
CA ASP A 255 -9.04 3.17 -6.65
C ASP A 255 -8.65 4.57 -6.17
N TYR A 256 -8.57 4.77 -4.86
CA TYR A 256 -8.15 6.05 -4.28
C TYR A 256 -6.70 6.34 -4.57
N ALA A 257 -5.83 5.35 -4.41
CA ALA A 257 -4.40 5.52 -4.62
C ALA A 257 -3.99 5.57 -6.09
N LEU A 258 -4.72 4.85 -6.97
CA LEU A 258 -4.54 4.94 -8.41
C LEU A 258 -4.74 6.37 -8.92
N ARG A 259 -5.78 7.06 -8.46
CA ARG A 259 -6.01 8.46 -8.82
C ARG A 259 -4.85 9.37 -8.43
N LEU A 260 -4.32 9.23 -7.21
CA LEU A 260 -3.16 9.99 -6.74
C LEU A 260 -1.90 9.65 -7.54
N ALA A 261 -1.71 8.38 -7.92
CA ALA A 261 -0.58 7.94 -8.73
C ALA A 261 -0.63 8.51 -10.15
N HIS A 262 -1.80 8.52 -10.79
CA HIS A 262 -1.98 9.18 -12.08
C HIS A 262 -1.68 10.68 -11.99
N GLU A 263 -2.20 11.36 -10.97
CA GLU A 263 -1.91 12.78 -10.76
C GLU A 263 -0.42 13.05 -10.57
N ALA A 264 0.27 12.26 -9.74
CA ALA A 264 1.71 12.38 -9.53
C ALA A 264 2.52 12.21 -10.83
N VAL A 265 2.13 11.26 -11.67
CA VAL A 265 2.75 11.04 -12.98
C VAL A 265 2.44 12.18 -13.95
N LEU A 266 1.22 12.69 -13.98
CA LEU A 266 0.83 13.82 -14.84
C LEU A 266 1.60 15.10 -14.47
N GLN A 267 1.77 15.38 -13.17
CA GLN A 267 2.57 16.52 -12.71
C GLN A 267 4.04 16.40 -13.15
N ALA A 268 4.62 15.20 -13.03
CA ALA A 268 5.99 14.95 -13.48
C ALA A 268 6.15 15.05 -15.00
N PHE A 269 5.16 14.56 -15.75
CA PHE A 269 5.13 14.66 -17.20
C PHE A 269 5.06 16.12 -17.66
N ALA A 270 4.16 16.91 -17.08
CA ALA A 270 4.03 18.33 -17.39
C ALA A 270 5.31 19.13 -17.08
N ALA A 271 6.01 18.79 -15.99
CA ALA A 271 7.30 19.38 -15.65
C ALA A 271 8.39 19.03 -16.69
N TRP A 272 8.44 17.77 -17.14
CA TRP A 272 9.37 17.33 -18.16
C TRP A 272 9.13 18.03 -19.51
N ASP A 273 7.87 18.12 -19.94
CA ASP A 273 7.48 18.83 -21.17
C ASP A 273 7.88 20.30 -21.13
N ALA A 274 7.68 20.98 -19.99
CA ALA A 274 8.03 22.40 -19.84
C ALA A 274 9.55 22.68 -19.90
N GLU A 275 10.38 21.69 -19.57
CA GLU A 275 11.85 21.79 -19.61
C GLU A 275 12.44 21.43 -20.98
N HIS A 276 11.74 20.65 -21.80
CA HIS A 276 12.28 20.06 -23.04
C HIS A 276 11.49 20.37 -24.32
N GLY A 277 10.33 21.02 -24.22
CA GLY A 277 9.49 21.48 -25.35
C GLY A 277 9.73 22.94 -25.70
#